data_AF-A0A7X7KH31-F1
#
_entry.id   AF-A0A7X7KH31-F1
#
_cell.length_a   1.000
_cell.length_b   1.000
_cell.length_c   1.000
_cell.angle_alpha   90.00
_cell.angle_beta   90.00
_cell.angle_gamma   90.00
#
_symmetry.space_group_name_H-M   'P 1'
#
loop_
_entity.id
_entity.type
_entity.pdbx_description
1 polymer ?
#
loop_
_entity_poly.entity_id
_entity_poly.type
_entity_poly.pdbx_seq_one_letter_code
_entity_poly.pdbx_strand_id
1 'polypeptide(L)'
;CVMSGLHSRYEPGFQEAIRRIHDGAIGEIVSIEENFLRGPYGLYKRQPNQNEIEFQFGNQYHFAWLSGDDVTQSLVHNLDRAGWALSERPPLKAHGLGGRSSSFGEVYGNVFDHHSVIYEYADGVRLYAFCRTQNGCYNEYTSSYFGTKGKCLLVPASRYEITGETNWKYQGPIGNPHELEHRALFSAIRSGNPVNSGDYMTRGTLVAVMGQLSCYSGKELTWDQVSKSDFLFTPKVEDVSLDMQPTVVPDEKGLYPVPMPGLQKYDI
;
A
#
# COMPACT_ATOMS: atom_id res chain seq x y z
N CYS A 1 1.30 -14.93 18.95
CA CYS A 1 1.16 -13.55 18.46
C CYS A 1 1.15 -13.56 16.94
N VAL A 2 0.31 -12.75 16.33
CA VAL A 2 0.35 -12.45 14.89
C VAL A 2 0.38 -10.93 14.79
N MET A 3 1.43 -10.38 14.20
CA MET A 3 1.59 -8.94 14.04
C MET A 3 1.95 -8.63 12.59
N SER A 4 1.19 -7.73 11.98
CA SER A 4 1.54 -7.12 10.70
C SER A 4 2.61 -6.05 10.89
N GLY A 5 3.43 -5.76 9.87
CA GLY A 5 4.35 -4.62 9.85
C GLY A 5 3.70 -3.24 9.64
N LEU A 6 2.41 -3.10 9.97
CA LEU A 6 1.62 -1.88 9.80
C LEU A 6 1.91 -0.91 10.96
N HIS A 7 3.17 -0.45 11.00
CA HIS A 7 3.81 0.19 12.14
C HIS A 7 3.11 1.46 12.66
N SER A 8 2.31 2.15 11.83
CA SER A 8 1.54 3.33 12.26
C SER A 8 0.53 3.01 13.37
N ARG A 9 0.08 1.76 13.48
CA ARG A 9 -0.78 1.29 14.57
C ARG A 9 -0.14 1.40 15.95
N TYR A 10 1.18 1.48 16.03
CA TYR A 10 1.96 1.57 17.27
C TYR A 10 2.53 2.96 17.54
N GLU A 11 2.33 3.90 16.61
CA GLU A 11 2.80 5.26 16.78
C GLU A 11 1.82 6.10 17.61
N PRO A 12 2.24 6.69 18.75
CA PRO A 12 1.35 7.44 19.64
C PRO A 12 0.63 8.62 18.97
N GLY A 13 1.29 9.31 18.03
CA GLY A 13 0.70 10.42 17.28
C GLY A 13 -0.47 9.97 16.41
N PHE A 14 -0.32 8.83 15.71
CA PHE A 14 -1.39 8.21 14.93
C PHE A 14 -2.53 7.70 15.82
N GLN A 15 -2.20 6.98 16.90
CA GLN A 15 -3.20 6.47 17.84
C GLN A 15 -4.09 7.59 18.40
N GLU A 16 -3.48 8.69 18.85
CA GLU A 16 -4.23 9.84 19.38
C GLU A 16 -5.02 10.57 18.28
N ALA A 17 -4.47 10.72 17.08
CA ALA A 17 -5.17 11.36 15.97
C ALA A 17 -6.41 10.55 15.55
N ILE A 18 -6.27 9.25 15.36
CA ILE A 18 -7.38 8.38 14.97
C ILE A 18 -8.44 8.34 16.07
N ARG A 19 -8.05 8.28 17.35
CA ARG A 19 -8.97 8.41 18.48
C ARG A 19 -9.79 9.70 18.39
N ARG A 20 -9.14 10.84 18.10
CA ARG A 20 -9.83 12.13 17.94
C ARG A 20 -10.75 12.19 16.73
N ILE A 21 -10.37 11.56 15.62
CA ILE A 21 -11.23 11.42 14.44
C ILE A 21 -12.50 10.65 14.83
N HIS A 22 -12.37 9.51 15.53
CA HIS A 22 -13.50 8.72 16.01
C HIS A 22 -14.34 9.45 17.07
N ASP A 23 -13.73 10.32 17.88
CA ASP A 23 -14.44 11.21 18.81
C ASP A 23 -15.18 12.38 18.11
N GLY A 24 -15.06 12.49 16.77
CA GLY A 24 -15.76 13.50 15.98
C GLY A 24 -15.06 14.85 15.89
N ALA A 25 -13.75 14.94 16.18
CA ALA A 25 -12.99 16.19 16.13
C ALA A 25 -12.99 16.88 14.75
N ILE A 26 -13.18 16.10 13.68
CA ILE A 26 -13.34 16.60 12.30
C ILE A 26 -14.77 16.43 11.75
N GLY A 27 -15.73 15.99 12.58
CA GLY A 27 -17.06 15.61 12.12
C GLY A 27 -17.05 14.31 11.30
N GLU A 28 -18.01 14.18 10.39
CA GLU A 28 -18.08 13.05 9.46
C GLU A 28 -16.98 13.19 8.39
N ILE A 29 -16.26 12.11 8.10
CA ILE A 29 -15.28 12.09 7.01
C ILE A 29 -16.03 12.22 5.68
N VAL A 30 -15.63 13.19 4.86
CA VAL A 30 -16.14 13.41 3.50
C VAL A 30 -15.23 12.74 2.47
N SER A 31 -13.92 12.88 2.66
CA SER A 31 -12.92 12.23 1.81
C SER A 31 -11.59 12.04 2.52
N ILE A 32 -10.78 11.13 1.99
CA ILE A 32 -9.42 10.86 2.45
C ILE A 32 -8.49 10.96 1.25
N GLU A 33 -7.33 11.58 1.45
CA GLU A 33 -6.23 11.59 0.49
C GLU A 33 -5.01 10.94 1.12
N GLU A 34 -4.48 9.93 0.44
CA GLU A 34 -3.32 9.16 0.86
C GLU A 34 -2.21 9.29 -0.18
N ASN A 35 -1.04 9.74 0.24
CA ASN A 35 0.10 9.95 -0.64
C ASN A 35 1.30 9.12 -0.18
N PHE A 36 1.85 8.31 -1.09
CA PHE A 36 3.15 7.66 -0.97
C PHE A 36 3.97 7.93 -2.24
N LEU A 37 4.43 9.16 -2.39
CA LEU A 37 5.13 9.66 -3.57
C LEU A 37 6.64 9.73 -3.29
N ARG A 38 7.42 8.86 -3.92
CA ARG A 38 8.89 8.79 -3.76
C ARG A 38 9.62 8.34 -5.04
N GLY A 39 10.94 8.25 -4.98
CA GLY A 39 11.74 7.48 -5.95
C GLY A 39 11.66 5.97 -5.65
N PRO A 40 12.14 5.08 -6.53
CA PRO A 40 12.02 3.63 -6.40
C PRO A 40 12.75 3.07 -5.17
N TYR A 41 12.22 1.99 -4.58
CA TYR A 41 12.95 1.23 -3.55
C TYR A 41 14.08 0.45 -4.18
N GLY A 42 15.17 0.24 -3.43
CA GLY A 42 16.32 -0.61 -3.75
C GLY A 42 16.39 -1.14 -5.19
N LEU A 43 17.17 -0.49 -6.04
CA LEU A 43 17.41 -0.96 -7.41
C LEU A 43 18.61 -1.90 -7.41
N TYR A 44 18.38 -3.15 -7.78
CA TYR A 44 19.42 -4.17 -7.84
C TYR A 44 19.87 -4.37 -9.28
N LYS A 45 21.15 -4.13 -9.55
CA LYS A 45 21.76 -4.42 -10.85
C LYS A 45 22.10 -5.90 -10.94
N ARG A 46 21.78 -6.54 -12.07
CA ARG A 46 22.13 -7.94 -12.34
C ARG A 46 23.64 -8.13 -12.20
N GLN A 47 24.03 -9.14 -11.43
CA GLN A 47 25.44 -9.52 -11.28
C GLN A 47 25.88 -10.42 -12.44
N PRO A 48 27.19 -10.46 -12.79
CA PRO A 48 27.70 -11.42 -13.75
C PRO A 48 27.31 -12.85 -13.36
N ASN A 49 26.88 -13.65 -14.34
CA ASN A 49 26.44 -15.05 -14.19
C ASN A 49 25.14 -15.27 -13.41
N GLN A 50 24.44 -14.21 -12.99
CA GLN A 50 23.14 -14.33 -12.33
C GLN A 50 22.08 -14.71 -13.37
N ASN A 51 21.37 -15.82 -13.13
CA ASN A 51 20.28 -16.25 -14.00
C ASN A 51 19.05 -15.34 -13.83
N GLU A 52 18.04 -15.55 -14.67
CA GLU A 52 16.83 -14.73 -14.67
C GLU A 52 16.08 -14.77 -13.33
N ILE A 53 15.85 -15.97 -12.79
CA ILE A 53 15.12 -16.16 -11.56
C ILE A 53 15.87 -15.53 -10.38
N GLU A 54 17.17 -15.78 -10.25
CA GLU A 54 18.01 -15.19 -9.22
C GLU A 54 17.99 -13.66 -9.28
N PHE A 55 18.00 -13.08 -10.48
CA PHE A 55 17.90 -11.63 -10.67
C PHE A 55 16.55 -11.10 -10.18
N GLN A 56 15.44 -11.74 -10.57
CA GLN A 56 14.11 -11.33 -10.16
C GLN A 56 13.92 -11.41 -8.65
N PHE A 57 14.37 -12.49 -8.00
CA PHE A 57 14.36 -12.61 -6.54
C PHE A 57 15.21 -11.53 -5.85
N GLY A 58 16.40 -11.25 -6.37
CA GLY A 58 17.25 -10.17 -5.85
C GLY A 58 16.61 -8.79 -6.00
N ASN A 59 15.75 -8.61 -7.01
CA ASN A 59 15.08 -7.36 -7.33
C ASN A 59 13.54 -7.43 -7.16
N GLN A 60 13.08 -8.22 -6.18
CA GLN A 60 11.68 -8.66 -6.01
C GLN A 60 10.61 -7.56 -6.06
N TYR A 61 10.89 -6.36 -5.55
CA TYR A 61 9.94 -5.25 -5.55
C TYR A 61 9.55 -4.76 -6.96
N HIS A 62 10.34 -5.12 -7.96
CA HIS A 62 10.11 -4.73 -9.34
C HIS A 62 9.43 -5.84 -10.16
N PHE A 63 9.03 -6.95 -9.53
CA PHE A 63 8.39 -8.07 -10.21
C PHE A 63 7.03 -8.40 -9.58
N ALA A 64 5.96 -8.24 -10.38
CA ALA A 64 4.58 -8.34 -9.92
C ALA A 64 4.21 -9.71 -9.33
N TRP A 65 4.82 -10.78 -9.84
CA TRP A 65 4.58 -12.14 -9.33
C TRP A 65 5.22 -12.41 -7.97
N LEU A 66 6.21 -11.60 -7.55
CA LEU A 66 6.88 -11.72 -6.25
C LEU A 66 6.23 -10.81 -5.21
N SER A 67 6.14 -9.51 -5.52
CA SER A 67 5.76 -8.48 -4.55
C SER A 67 4.54 -7.65 -4.96
N GLY A 68 3.86 -8.02 -6.04
CA GLY A 68 2.87 -7.14 -6.67
C GLY A 68 3.53 -5.84 -7.16
N ASP A 69 2.84 -4.73 -6.99
CA ASP A 69 3.28 -3.40 -7.40
C ASP A 69 3.30 -2.44 -6.20
N ASP A 70 3.64 -1.17 -6.42
CA ASP A 70 3.84 -0.20 -5.35
C ASP A 70 2.58 0.05 -4.49
N VAL A 71 1.39 -0.27 -5.02
CA VAL A 71 0.14 -0.25 -4.26
C VAL A 71 0.17 -1.25 -3.09
N THR A 72 0.54 -2.51 -3.36
CA THR A 72 0.61 -3.55 -2.32
C THR A 72 1.85 -3.45 -1.44
N GLN A 73 2.92 -2.85 -1.97
CA GLN A 73 4.19 -2.73 -1.27
C GLN A 73 4.24 -1.52 -0.34
N SER A 74 3.92 -0.33 -0.87
CA SER A 74 4.07 0.95 -0.18
C SER A 74 2.74 1.48 0.30
N LEU A 75 1.77 1.58 -0.62
CA LEU A 75 0.49 2.26 -0.35
C LEU A 75 -0.35 1.49 0.68
N VAL A 76 -0.11 0.19 0.88
CA VAL A 76 -0.76 -0.63 1.93
C VAL A 76 -0.69 0.00 3.31
N HIS A 77 0.40 0.70 3.66
CA HIS A 77 0.51 1.41 4.95
C HIS A 77 -0.45 2.58 5.06
N ASN A 78 -0.64 3.32 3.97
CA ASN A 78 -1.60 4.42 3.90
C ASN A 78 -3.05 3.90 3.88
N LEU A 79 -3.30 2.82 3.11
CA LEU A 79 -4.61 2.18 3.05
C LEU A 79 -5.05 1.62 4.41
N ASP A 80 -4.11 1.07 5.20
CA ASP A 80 -4.35 0.68 6.58
C ASP A 80 -4.78 1.86 7.46
N ARG A 81 -4.10 3.02 7.36
CA ARG A 81 -4.47 4.23 8.12
C ARG A 81 -5.86 4.74 7.74
N ALA A 82 -6.16 4.78 6.44
CA ALA A 82 -7.47 5.16 5.94
C ALA A 82 -8.57 4.19 6.42
N GLY A 83 -8.29 2.88 6.35
CA GLY A 83 -9.16 1.84 6.90
C GLY A 83 -9.41 2.04 8.39
N TRP A 84 -8.37 2.34 9.17
CA TRP A 84 -8.48 2.62 10.60
C TRP A 84 -9.40 3.80 10.90
N ALA A 85 -9.22 4.92 10.18
CA ALA A 85 -10.06 6.10 10.32
C ALA A 85 -11.53 5.79 9.98
N LEU A 86 -11.77 4.90 9.01
CA LEU A 86 -13.10 4.46 8.58
C LEU A 86 -13.66 3.26 9.38
N SER A 87 -13.09 3.00 10.55
CA SER A 87 -13.51 1.91 11.45
C SER A 87 -13.40 0.53 10.81
N GLU A 88 -12.33 0.32 10.07
CA GLU A 88 -11.98 -0.90 9.34
C GLU A 88 -13.01 -1.31 8.27
N ARG A 89 -13.98 -0.49 7.91
CA ARG A 89 -14.97 -0.88 6.89
C ARG A 89 -14.25 -1.10 5.55
N PRO A 90 -14.58 -2.16 4.79
CA PRO A 90 -14.04 -2.31 3.45
C PRO A 90 -14.71 -1.31 2.48
N PRO A 91 -14.05 -0.96 1.37
CA PRO A 91 -14.69 -0.21 0.30
C PRO A 91 -15.80 -1.04 -0.36
N LEU A 92 -16.78 -0.39 -0.99
CA LEU A 92 -17.77 -1.05 -1.83
C LEU A 92 -17.13 -1.48 -3.16
N LYS A 93 -16.33 -0.57 -3.74
CA LYS A 93 -15.71 -0.71 -5.05
C LYS A 93 -14.49 0.20 -5.20
N ALA A 94 -13.67 -0.07 -6.20
CA ALA A 94 -12.50 0.71 -6.54
C ALA A 94 -12.25 0.71 -8.04
N HIS A 95 -11.68 1.80 -8.54
CA HIS A 95 -11.10 1.88 -9.88
C HIS A 95 -9.76 2.58 -9.82
N GLY A 96 -8.87 2.23 -10.74
CA GLY A 96 -7.49 2.70 -10.73
C GLY A 96 -7.01 3.17 -12.08
N LEU A 97 -6.09 4.14 -12.05
CA LEU A 97 -5.29 4.59 -13.18
C LEU A 97 -3.82 4.35 -12.83
N GLY A 98 -3.02 3.97 -13.82
CA GLY A 98 -1.60 3.76 -13.60
C GLY A 98 -0.88 3.38 -14.89
N GLY A 99 0.44 3.33 -14.81
CA GLY A 99 1.27 2.96 -15.95
C GLY A 99 2.75 3.11 -15.64
N ARG A 100 3.54 3.08 -16.71
CA ARG A 100 4.98 3.36 -16.66
C ARG A 100 5.30 4.48 -17.65
N SER A 101 5.89 5.55 -17.14
CA SER A 101 6.14 6.77 -17.93
C SER A 101 7.62 7.18 -17.98
N SER A 102 8.46 6.76 -17.04
CA SER A 102 9.87 7.17 -16.99
C SER A 102 10.84 6.13 -16.42
N SER A 103 10.37 5.14 -15.68
CA SER A 103 11.24 4.14 -15.04
C SER A 103 11.54 2.97 -15.97
N PHE A 104 12.42 3.21 -16.96
CA PHE A 104 12.79 2.24 -17.99
C PHE A 104 14.14 1.57 -17.73
N GLY A 105 14.25 0.30 -18.13
CA GLY A 105 15.45 -0.52 -18.01
C GLY A 105 15.23 -1.75 -17.14
N GLU A 106 16.15 -2.69 -17.23
CA GLU A 106 16.05 -4.02 -16.62
C GLU A 106 15.83 -3.95 -15.10
N VAL A 107 16.49 -2.99 -14.43
CA VAL A 107 16.42 -2.80 -12.98
C VAL A 107 15.02 -2.40 -12.48
N TYR A 108 14.13 -1.95 -13.36
CA TYR A 108 12.76 -1.58 -12.99
C TYR A 108 11.75 -2.70 -13.18
N GLY A 109 12.18 -3.87 -13.66
CA GLY A 109 11.32 -5.06 -13.77
C GLY A 109 10.01 -4.80 -14.52
N ASN A 110 8.92 -5.45 -14.11
CA ASN A 110 7.66 -5.55 -14.86
C ASN A 110 6.46 -4.82 -14.22
N VAL A 111 6.71 -3.83 -13.36
CA VAL A 111 5.69 -3.08 -12.60
C VAL A 111 5.40 -1.66 -13.14
N PHE A 112 4.38 -0.97 -12.65
CA PHE A 112 4.16 0.45 -12.96
C PHE A 112 5.10 1.37 -12.17
N ASP A 113 5.19 2.64 -12.59
CA ASP A 113 5.94 3.68 -11.85
C ASP A 113 5.04 4.73 -11.19
N HIS A 114 3.72 4.66 -11.42
CA HIS A 114 2.72 5.48 -10.77
C HIS A 114 1.34 4.81 -10.77
N HIS A 115 0.58 5.09 -9.71
CA HIS A 115 -0.79 4.63 -9.53
C HIS A 115 -1.63 5.71 -8.86
N SER A 116 -2.90 5.79 -9.26
CA SER A 116 -3.96 6.52 -8.60
C SER A 116 -5.14 5.58 -8.46
N VAL A 117 -5.56 5.32 -7.23
CA VAL A 117 -6.69 4.44 -6.93
C VAL A 117 -7.75 5.23 -6.19
N ILE A 118 -8.99 5.10 -6.63
CA ILE A 118 -10.15 5.69 -5.99
C ILE A 118 -10.99 4.56 -5.42
N TYR A 119 -11.16 4.57 -4.11
CA TYR A 119 -12.04 3.65 -3.39
C TYR A 119 -13.30 4.39 -2.97
N GLU A 120 -14.46 3.78 -3.21
CA GLU A 120 -15.77 4.31 -2.82
C GLU A 120 -16.38 3.44 -1.73
N TYR A 121 -16.84 4.07 -0.66
CA TYR A 121 -17.47 3.41 0.49
C TYR A 121 -19.00 3.54 0.41
N ALA A 122 -19.71 2.67 1.13
CA ALA A 122 -21.17 2.57 1.05
C ALA A 122 -21.92 3.86 1.46
N ASP A 123 -21.29 4.70 2.28
CA ASP A 123 -21.80 6.00 2.73
C ASP A 123 -21.42 7.17 1.78
N GLY A 124 -20.78 6.88 0.65
CA GLY A 124 -20.36 7.86 -0.34
C GLY A 124 -18.99 8.48 -0.08
N VAL A 125 -18.29 8.10 1.00
CA VAL A 125 -16.91 8.55 1.24
C VAL A 125 -16.02 8.04 0.11
N ARG A 126 -15.12 8.92 -0.34
CA ARG A 126 -14.08 8.58 -1.31
C ARG A 126 -12.69 8.69 -0.70
N LEU A 127 -11.91 7.64 -0.90
CA LEU A 127 -10.49 7.61 -0.62
C LEU A 127 -9.72 7.69 -1.95
N TYR A 128 -8.91 8.74 -2.07
CA TYR A 128 -7.99 8.95 -3.19
C TYR A 128 -6.59 8.56 -2.72
N ALA A 129 -6.05 7.47 -3.27
CA ALA A 129 -4.77 6.92 -2.85
C ALA A 129 -3.78 6.93 -4.02
N PHE A 130 -2.61 7.53 -3.79
CA PHE A 130 -1.61 7.77 -4.80
C PHE A 130 -0.25 7.21 -4.38
N CYS A 131 0.38 6.45 -5.26
CA CYS A 131 1.78 6.05 -5.11
C CYS A 131 2.57 6.28 -6.39
N ARG A 132 3.87 6.56 -6.24
CA ARG A 132 4.77 6.84 -7.35
C ARG A 132 6.20 6.44 -6.98
N THR A 133 6.91 5.90 -7.96
CA THR A 133 8.31 5.42 -7.85
C THR A 133 9.24 6.05 -8.89
N GLN A 134 8.98 7.32 -9.26
CA GLN A 134 9.76 8.07 -10.25
C GLN A 134 10.78 9.00 -9.57
N ASN A 135 12.01 8.99 -10.06
CA ASN A 135 13.08 9.89 -9.60
C ASN A 135 12.87 11.33 -10.09
N GLY A 136 13.30 12.31 -9.28
CA GLY A 136 13.27 13.73 -9.67
C GLY A 136 11.88 14.38 -9.64
N CYS A 137 10.88 13.73 -9.06
CA CYS A 137 9.51 14.24 -8.94
C CYS A 137 9.20 14.75 -7.52
N TYR A 138 8.05 15.41 -7.36
CA TYR A 138 7.55 15.92 -6.08
C TYR A 138 7.29 14.80 -5.07
N ASN A 139 7.97 14.79 -3.93
CA ASN A 139 7.82 13.74 -2.92
C ASN A 139 6.84 14.14 -1.82
N GLU A 140 6.03 13.19 -1.38
CA GLU A 140 5.06 13.36 -0.31
C GLU A 140 4.75 12.02 0.35
N TYR A 141 4.68 12.02 1.68
CA TYR A 141 4.26 10.86 2.45
C TYR A 141 3.30 11.30 3.55
N THR A 142 2.01 11.32 3.23
CA THR A 142 0.96 11.94 4.06
C THR A 142 -0.34 11.15 4.03
N SER A 143 -1.11 11.30 5.11
CA SER A 143 -2.52 10.92 5.19
C SER A 143 -3.32 12.16 5.56
N SER A 144 -4.24 12.57 4.69
CA SER A 144 -5.11 13.73 4.88
C SER A 144 -6.57 13.31 4.96
N TYR A 145 -7.25 13.71 6.02
CA TYR A 145 -8.65 13.40 6.27
C TYR A 145 -9.44 14.70 6.23
N PHE A 146 -10.45 14.76 5.36
CA PHE A 146 -11.31 15.93 5.22
C PHE A 146 -12.68 15.60 5.77
N GLY A 147 -13.09 16.27 6.84
CA GLY A 147 -14.38 16.08 7.47
C GLY A 147 -15.24 17.34 7.45
N THR A 148 -16.49 17.21 7.90
CA THR A 148 -17.48 18.29 7.89
C THR A 148 -17.17 19.44 8.86
N LYS A 149 -16.32 19.22 9.86
CA LYS A 149 -15.95 20.22 10.89
C LYS A 149 -14.46 20.60 10.88
N GLY A 150 -13.67 19.99 10.02
CA GLY A 150 -12.23 20.23 9.98
C GLY A 150 -11.48 19.21 9.13
N LYS A 151 -10.16 19.28 9.20
CA LYS A 151 -9.25 18.34 8.53
C LYS A 151 -8.19 17.85 9.49
N CYS A 152 -7.76 16.61 9.29
CA CYS A 152 -6.62 16.02 9.98
C CYS A 152 -5.50 15.75 8.96
N LEU A 153 -4.26 16.14 9.29
CA LEU A 153 -3.08 15.84 8.47
C LEU A 153 -2.07 15.07 9.31
N LEU A 154 -1.69 13.90 8.80
CA LEU A 154 -0.74 13.01 9.44
C LEU A 154 0.46 12.78 8.52
N VAL A 155 1.64 13.09 9.05
CA VAL A 155 2.94 12.87 8.42
C VAL A 155 3.73 11.96 9.36
N PRO A 156 3.98 10.70 8.98
CA PRO A 156 4.65 9.72 9.84
C PRO A 156 5.96 10.22 10.43
N ALA A 157 6.18 9.90 11.71
CA ALA A 157 7.30 10.36 12.52
C ALA A 157 7.59 11.87 12.49
N SER A 158 6.59 12.72 12.19
CA SER A 158 6.83 14.15 12.00
C SER A 158 5.71 15.06 12.52
N ARG A 159 4.51 14.98 11.95
CA ARG A 159 3.46 15.99 12.16
C ARG A 159 2.09 15.33 12.24
N TYR A 160 1.36 15.64 13.31
CA TYR A 160 0.00 15.17 13.55
C TYR A 160 -0.83 16.36 14.00
N GLU A 161 -1.80 16.75 13.18
CA GLU A 161 -2.59 17.94 13.46
C GLU A 161 -4.03 17.82 12.98
N ILE A 162 -4.91 18.53 13.68
CA ILE A 162 -6.29 18.78 13.30
C ILE A 162 -6.48 20.29 13.25
N THR A 163 -7.16 20.76 12.21
CA THR A 163 -7.54 22.17 12.05
C THR A 163 -9.00 22.28 11.62
N GLY A 164 -9.74 23.26 12.15
CA GLY A 164 -11.16 23.45 11.86
C GLY A 164 -11.89 24.10 13.05
N GLU A 165 -13.09 23.59 13.36
CA GLU A 165 -13.83 23.99 14.57
C GLU A 165 -13.05 23.69 15.85
N THR A 166 -12.28 22.60 15.85
CA THR A 166 -11.30 22.29 16.89
C THR A 166 -9.90 22.25 16.27
N ASN A 167 -8.91 22.72 17.04
CA ASN A 167 -7.51 22.69 16.64
C ASN A 167 -6.72 21.81 17.61
N TRP A 168 -5.89 20.94 17.07
CA TRP A 168 -5.01 20.09 17.85
C TRP A 168 -3.70 19.87 17.12
N LYS A 169 -2.61 19.79 17.89
CA LYS A 169 -1.30 19.38 17.40
C LYS A 169 -0.71 18.44 18.43
N TYR A 170 -0.22 17.29 17.99
CA TYR A 170 0.43 16.35 18.90
C TYR A 170 1.68 16.97 19.53
N GLN A 171 1.77 16.88 20.87
CA GLN A 171 2.90 17.39 21.67
C GLN A 171 3.66 16.27 22.40
N GLY A 172 3.28 15.02 22.16
CA GLY A 172 3.92 13.87 22.79
C GLY A 172 5.19 13.42 22.06
N PRO A 173 5.83 12.34 22.53
CA PRO A 173 7.06 11.84 21.95
C PRO A 173 6.83 11.32 20.53
N ILE A 174 7.71 11.73 19.61
CA ILE A 174 7.84 11.13 18.30
C ILE A 174 8.83 9.96 18.44
N GLY A 175 8.40 8.76 18.08
CA GLY A 175 9.23 7.55 18.16
C GLY A 175 9.41 6.90 16.79
N ASN A 176 10.47 6.11 16.64
CA ASN A 176 10.64 5.26 15.47
C ASN A 176 9.52 4.20 15.46
N PRO A 177 8.59 4.23 14.50
CA PRO A 177 7.42 3.36 14.55
C PRO A 177 7.80 1.87 14.40
N HIS A 178 8.89 1.55 13.69
CA HIS A 178 9.41 0.18 13.59
C HIS A 178 9.89 -0.36 14.94
N GLU A 179 10.56 0.48 15.74
CA GLU A 179 10.99 0.08 17.08
C GLU A 179 9.82 -0.09 18.03
N LEU A 180 8.82 0.79 17.94
CA LEU A 180 7.62 0.73 18.79
C LEU A 180 6.81 -0.55 18.53
N GLU A 181 6.62 -0.90 17.27
CA GLU A 181 5.96 -2.15 16.86
C GLU A 181 6.70 -3.39 17.38
N HIS A 182 8.01 -3.48 17.17
CA HIS A 182 8.81 -4.60 17.71
C HIS A 182 8.78 -4.67 19.24
N ARG A 183 8.84 -3.53 19.93
CA ARG A 183 8.70 -3.49 21.39
C ARG A 183 7.34 -4.03 21.84
N ALA A 184 6.26 -3.66 21.15
CA ALA A 184 4.94 -4.19 21.43
C ALA A 184 4.88 -5.71 21.23
N LEU A 185 5.47 -6.22 20.15
CA LEU A 185 5.54 -7.66 19.88
C LEU A 185 6.28 -8.43 20.98
N PHE A 186 7.49 -7.97 21.33
CA PHE A 186 8.31 -8.66 22.32
C PHE A 186 7.69 -8.57 23.73
N SER A 187 7.09 -7.44 24.09
CA SER A 187 6.35 -7.32 25.34
C SER A 187 5.13 -8.25 25.39
N ALA A 188 4.38 -8.37 24.30
CA ALA A 188 3.25 -9.28 24.19
C ALA A 188 3.66 -10.74 24.39
N ILE A 189 4.75 -11.16 23.72
CA ILE A 189 5.31 -12.51 23.87
C ILE A 189 5.76 -12.77 25.32
N ARG A 190 6.53 -11.85 25.91
CA ARG A 190 7.10 -12.03 27.25
C ARG A 190 6.05 -12.00 28.35
N SER A 191 5.00 -11.21 28.20
CA SER A 191 3.92 -11.10 29.20
C SER A 191 2.86 -12.19 29.06
N GLY A 192 2.87 -12.98 27.99
CA GLY A 192 1.83 -13.96 27.69
C GLY A 192 0.51 -13.35 27.21
N ASN A 193 0.49 -12.05 26.86
CA ASN A 193 -0.67 -11.35 26.31
C ASN A 193 -0.47 -11.12 24.81
N PRO A 194 -0.86 -12.09 23.95
CA PRO A 194 -0.53 -12.03 22.54
C PRO A 194 -1.25 -10.90 21.81
N VAL A 195 -0.51 -10.21 20.93
CA VAL A 195 -1.09 -9.32 19.92
C VAL A 195 -1.62 -10.15 18.74
N ASN A 196 -2.72 -9.68 18.15
CA ASN A 196 -3.31 -10.24 16.94
C ASN A 196 -3.75 -9.13 15.99
N SER A 197 -3.02 -8.97 14.89
CA SER A 197 -3.33 -8.04 13.79
C SER A 197 -4.25 -8.62 12.73
N GLY A 198 -4.66 -9.89 12.84
CA GLY A 198 -5.23 -10.68 11.74
C GLY A 198 -6.36 -9.99 10.98
N ASP A 199 -7.32 -9.40 11.71
CA ASP A 199 -8.53 -8.83 11.11
C ASP A 199 -8.24 -7.62 10.22
N TYR A 200 -7.49 -6.62 10.73
CA TYR A 200 -7.17 -5.42 9.95
C TYR A 200 -6.04 -5.69 8.94
N MET A 201 -5.09 -6.57 9.27
CA MET A 201 -4.01 -6.95 8.36
C MET A 201 -4.56 -7.57 7.08
N THR A 202 -5.39 -8.61 7.20
CA THR A 202 -5.94 -9.31 6.03
C THR A 202 -6.84 -8.40 5.20
N ARG A 203 -7.65 -7.57 5.85
CA ARG A 203 -8.52 -6.60 5.17
C ARG A 203 -7.73 -5.52 4.45
N GLY A 204 -6.78 -4.87 5.11
CA GLY A 204 -5.93 -3.83 4.52
C GLY A 204 -5.10 -4.34 3.35
N THR A 205 -4.53 -5.55 3.47
CA THR A 205 -3.83 -6.21 2.36
C THR A 205 -4.77 -6.44 1.17
N LEU A 206 -5.98 -6.95 1.40
CA LEU A 206 -6.94 -7.19 0.32
C LEU A 206 -7.42 -5.89 -0.35
N VAL A 207 -7.57 -4.80 0.40
CA VAL A 207 -7.83 -3.46 -0.16
C VAL A 207 -6.69 -3.02 -1.08
N ALA A 208 -5.43 -3.24 -0.69
CA ALA A 208 -4.28 -2.91 -1.53
C ALA A 208 -4.24 -3.77 -2.81
N VAL A 209 -4.51 -5.08 -2.70
CA VAL A 209 -4.62 -5.99 -3.86
C VAL A 209 -5.72 -5.52 -4.81
N MET A 210 -6.91 -5.20 -4.28
CA MET A 210 -8.01 -4.63 -5.05
C MET A 210 -7.58 -3.38 -5.82
N GLY A 211 -6.84 -2.47 -5.18
CA GLY A 211 -6.31 -1.28 -5.83
C GLY A 211 -5.37 -1.59 -6.99
N GLN A 212 -4.38 -2.45 -6.78
CA GLN A 212 -3.45 -2.87 -7.84
C GLN A 212 -4.19 -3.51 -9.02
N LEU A 213 -5.10 -4.46 -8.74
CA LEU A 213 -5.85 -5.15 -9.77
C LEU A 213 -6.74 -4.19 -10.57
N SER A 214 -7.29 -3.16 -9.93
CA SER A 214 -8.08 -2.13 -10.63
C SER A 214 -7.22 -1.32 -11.61
N CYS A 215 -5.98 -0.96 -11.23
CA CYS A 215 -5.03 -0.30 -12.13
C CYS A 215 -4.62 -1.22 -13.29
N TYR A 216 -4.29 -2.48 -13.01
CA TYR A 216 -3.80 -3.43 -14.01
C TYR A 216 -4.86 -3.81 -15.03
N SER A 217 -6.08 -4.10 -14.55
CA SER A 217 -7.18 -4.48 -15.42
C SER A 217 -7.81 -3.29 -16.15
N GLY A 218 -7.70 -2.08 -15.60
CA GLY A 218 -8.42 -0.90 -16.07
C GLY A 218 -9.94 -0.98 -15.83
N LYS A 219 -10.39 -1.87 -14.92
CA LYS A 219 -11.81 -2.06 -14.60
C LYS A 219 -12.15 -1.46 -13.23
N GLU A 220 -13.42 -1.10 -13.06
CA GLU A 220 -14.01 -0.97 -11.73
C GLU A 220 -14.19 -2.37 -11.14
N LEU A 221 -13.68 -2.58 -9.93
CA LEU A 221 -13.78 -3.84 -9.20
C LEU A 221 -14.60 -3.62 -7.93
N THR A 222 -15.51 -4.53 -7.62
CA THR A 222 -16.22 -4.53 -6.34
C THR A 222 -15.45 -5.33 -5.30
N TRP A 223 -15.67 -5.02 -4.02
CA TRP A 223 -15.09 -5.80 -2.92
C TRP A 223 -15.50 -7.28 -2.97
N ASP A 224 -16.75 -7.56 -3.35
CA ASP A 224 -17.27 -8.93 -3.45
C ASP A 224 -16.53 -9.74 -4.52
N GLN A 225 -16.26 -9.14 -5.69
CA GLN A 225 -15.46 -9.77 -6.75
C GLN A 225 -14.06 -10.13 -6.25
N VAL A 226 -13.34 -9.15 -5.70
CA VAL A 226 -11.94 -9.37 -5.30
C VAL A 226 -11.83 -10.31 -4.10
N SER A 227 -12.73 -10.23 -3.12
CA SER A 227 -12.71 -11.08 -1.92
C SER A 227 -13.08 -12.54 -2.17
N LYS A 228 -13.70 -12.85 -3.31
CA LYS A 228 -14.06 -14.21 -3.74
C LYS A 228 -13.20 -14.70 -4.91
N SER A 229 -12.23 -13.88 -5.34
CA SER A 229 -11.40 -14.20 -6.48
C SER A 229 -10.35 -15.25 -6.13
N ASP A 230 -10.14 -16.20 -7.05
CA ASP A 230 -9.01 -17.15 -7.02
C ASP A 230 -7.82 -16.64 -7.86
N PHE A 231 -7.84 -15.37 -8.29
CA PHE A 231 -6.77 -14.78 -9.08
C PHE A 231 -5.44 -14.80 -8.32
N LEU A 232 -4.38 -15.19 -9.03
CA LEU A 232 -3.00 -15.08 -8.57
C LEU A 232 -2.09 -14.74 -9.75
N PHE A 233 -1.01 -14.01 -9.46
CA PHE A 233 0.07 -13.87 -10.43
C PHE A 233 0.84 -15.19 -10.50
N THR A 234 1.02 -15.72 -11.70
CA THR A 234 1.77 -16.95 -11.92
C THR A 234 3.27 -16.71 -11.81
N PRO A 235 4.06 -17.69 -11.34
CA PRO A 235 3.71 -19.07 -10.99
C PRO A 235 2.96 -19.21 -9.66
N LYS A 236 2.33 -20.37 -9.42
CA LYS A 236 1.83 -20.70 -8.08
C LYS A 236 3.00 -20.92 -7.13
N VAL A 237 2.81 -20.64 -5.85
CA VAL A 237 3.87 -20.73 -4.83
C VAL A 237 4.51 -22.12 -4.78
N GLU A 238 3.72 -23.18 -4.92
CA GLU A 238 4.20 -24.56 -4.95
C GLU A 238 5.09 -24.91 -6.17
N ASP A 239 5.00 -24.12 -7.24
CA ASP A 239 5.78 -24.30 -8.48
C ASP A 239 7.05 -23.43 -8.50
N VAL A 240 7.25 -22.58 -7.48
CA VAL A 240 8.39 -21.65 -7.41
C VAL A 240 9.67 -22.40 -7.02
N SER A 241 10.69 -22.30 -7.87
CA SER A 241 12.05 -22.77 -7.57
C SER A 241 13.10 -21.89 -8.26
N LEU A 242 14.36 -21.96 -7.84
CA LEU A 242 15.45 -21.20 -8.46
C LEU A 242 15.78 -21.66 -9.89
N ASP A 243 15.39 -22.89 -10.25
CA ASP A 243 15.65 -23.52 -11.55
C ASP A 243 14.44 -23.46 -12.50
N MET A 244 13.36 -22.79 -12.10
CA MET A 244 12.15 -22.69 -12.91
C MET A 244 12.37 -21.85 -14.16
N GLN A 245 11.52 -22.03 -15.16
CA GLN A 245 11.49 -21.11 -16.29
C GLN A 245 10.86 -19.77 -15.87
N PRO A 246 11.48 -18.62 -16.19
CA PRO A 246 10.93 -17.32 -15.84
C PRO A 246 9.61 -17.07 -16.58
N THR A 247 8.61 -16.57 -15.85
CA THR A 247 7.29 -16.23 -16.43
C THR A 247 7.30 -14.90 -17.18
N VAL A 248 8.30 -14.06 -16.89
CA VAL A 248 8.52 -12.76 -17.53
C VAL A 248 10.01 -12.60 -17.80
N VAL A 249 10.36 -12.16 -19.01
CA VAL A 249 11.74 -11.94 -19.46
C VAL A 249 11.82 -10.57 -20.15
N PRO A 250 12.99 -9.91 -20.15
CA PRO A 250 13.13 -8.64 -20.84
C PRO A 250 13.26 -8.84 -22.35
N ASP A 251 12.92 -7.81 -23.11
CA ASP A 251 13.21 -7.75 -24.56
C ASP A 251 14.71 -7.53 -24.85
N GLU A 252 15.08 -7.44 -26.12
CA GLU A 252 16.46 -7.20 -26.57
C GLU A 252 17.06 -5.88 -26.06
N LYS A 253 16.23 -4.93 -25.59
CA LYS A 253 16.63 -3.65 -25.00
C LYS A 253 16.68 -3.69 -23.47
N GLY A 254 16.44 -4.84 -22.86
CA GLY A 254 16.41 -5.01 -21.41
C GLY A 254 15.12 -4.50 -20.78
N LEU A 255 14.02 -4.36 -21.53
CA LEU A 255 12.74 -3.89 -21.01
C LEU A 255 11.79 -5.07 -20.76
N TYR A 256 11.32 -5.22 -19.53
CA TYR A 256 10.27 -6.18 -19.21
C TYR A 256 8.90 -5.66 -19.64
N PRO A 257 7.99 -6.55 -20.09
CA PRO A 257 6.62 -6.18 -20.39
C PRO A 257 5.89 -5.75 -19.11
N VAL A 258 5.28 -4.57 -19.13
CA VAL A 258 4.41 -4.09 -18.05
C VAL A 258 2.95 -4.47 -18.31
N PRO A 259 2.08 -4.45 -17.29
CA PRO A 259 0.65 -4.57 -17.48
C PRO A 259 0.11 -3.58 -18.52
N MET A 260 -0.88 -4.01 -19.30
CA MET A 260 -1.49 -3.19 -20.35
C MET A 260 -3.00 -3.08 -20.10
N PRO A 261 -3.46 -2.09 -19.31
CA PRO A 261 -4.86 -1.92 -18.95
C PRO A 261 -5.74 -1.80 -20.20
N GLY A 262 -6.88 -2.50 -20.20
CA GLY A 262 -7.79 -2.57 -21.35
C GLY A 262 -7.38 -3.52 -22.48
N LEU A 263 -6.13 -4.02 -22.49
CA LEU A 263 -5.66 -5.01 -23.48
C LEU A 263 -5.46 -6.40 -22.85
N GLN A 264 -4.93 -6.45 -21.63
CA GLN A 264 -4.77 -7.68 -20.88
C GLN A 264 -6.03 -8.02 -20.09
N LYS A 265 -6.33 -9.31 -19.98
CA LYS A 265 -7.45 -9.82 -19.19
C LYS A 265 -6.92 -10.45 -17.91
N TYR A 266 -7.57 -10.09 -16.82
CA TYR A 266 -7.40 -10.69 -15.50
C TYR A 266 -8.76 -11.29 -15.13
N ASP A 267 -8.80 -12.59 -14.86
CA ASP A 267 -9.99 -13.31 -14.39
C ASP A 267 -10.10 -13.09 -12.88
N ILE A 268 -10.66 -11.93 -12.51
CA ILE A 268 -10.86 -11.45 -11.14
C ILE A 268 -12.28 -11.75 -10.69
#